data_AF-A0A7C4L2R7-F1
#
_entry.id   AF-A0A7C4L2R7-F1
#
_cell.length_a   1.000
_cell.length_b   1.000
_cell.length_c   1.000
_cell.angle_alpha   90.00
_cell.angle_beta   90.00
_cell.angle_gamma   90.00
#
_symmetry.space_group_name_H-M   'P 1'
#
loop_
_entity.id
_entity.type
_entity.pdbx_description
1 polymer ?
#
loop_
_entity_poly.entity_id
_entity_poly.type
_entity_poly.pdbx_seq_one_letter_code
_entity_poly.pdbx_strand_id
1 'polypeptide(L)'
;MIAQILTEDSSIFRLACRTLEHEGIHCLHARDIVRLIDQIHEIRPDILIVREKDYPLHTGLVAALVHFSSSLQHCRLLVIGNTSPPWNPGAAISEDRYRAEPSLILALLDLKRQSFYPSDRSMPQRPAGSLLVAKANRIAKRTADNNNNR
;
A
#
# COMPACT_ATOMS: atom_id res chain seq x y z
N MET A 1 8.92 8.33 6.92
CA MET A 1 8.46 6.98 6.53
C MET A 1 9.63 6.04 6.61
N ILE A 2 9.38 4.78 6.96
CA ILE A 2 10.40 3.73 7.08
C ILE A 2 10.12 2.65 6.03
N ALA A 3 11.15 2.33 5.25
CA ALA A 3 11.16 1.17 4.36
C ALA A 3 12.08 0.10 4.93
N GLN A 4 11.57 -1.12 5.10
CA GLN A 4 12.39 -2.27 5.45
C GLN A 4 12.60 -3.11 4.19
N ILE A 5 13.86 -3.45 3.87
CA ILE A 5 14.24 -4.13 2.64
C ILE A 5 14.89 -5.46 3.01
N LEU A 6 14.21 -6.55 2.73
CA LEU A 6 14.65 -7.93 2.96
C LEU A 6 15.34 -8.47 1.70
N THR A 7 16.66 -8.53 1.73
CA THR A 7 17.51 -8.99 0.61
C THR A 7 18.88 -9.41 1.14
N GLU A 8 19.44 -10.49 0.65
CA GLU A 8 20.85 -10.85 0.91
C GLU A 8 21.79 -10.02 0.02
N ASP A 9 21.34 -9.64 -1.17
CA ASP A 9 22.11 -8.86 -2.13
C ASP A 9 22.20 -7.38 -1.72
N SER A 10 23.42 -6.97 -1.35
CA SER A 10 23.74 -5.59 -0.95
C SER A 10 23.70 -4.59 -2.10
N SER A 11 23.79 -5.04 -3.35
CA SER A 11 23.65 -4.17 -4.53
C SER A 11 22.18 -3.76 -4.72
N ILE A 12 21.26 -4.72 -4.61
CA ILE A 12 19.81 -4.50 -4.64
C ILE A 12 19.39 -3.59 -3.49
N PHE A 13 19.86 -3.85 -2.27
CA PHE A 13 19.59 -2.98 -1.12
C PHE A 13 20.01 -1.53 -1.39
N ARG A 14 21.26 -1.31 -1.79
CA ARG A 14 21.79 0.04 -2.03
C ARG A 14 21.05 0.78 -3.14
N LEU A 15 20.63 0.06 -4.17
CA LEU A 15 19.89 0.61 -5.29
C LEU A 15 18.46 1.00 -4.86
N ALA A 16 17.75 0.15 -4.11
CA ALA A 16 16.45 0.48 -3.51
C ALA A 16 16.56 1.68 -2.56
N CYS A 17 17.55 1.62 -1.67
CA CYS A 17 17.81 2.63 -0.66
C CYS A 17 18.02 4.01 -1.29
N ARG A 18 18.90 4.11 -2.30
CA ARG A 18 19.14 5.37 -3.01
C ARG A 18 17.84 5.95 -3.57
N THR A 19 17.02 5.13 -4.24
CA THR A 19 15.75 5.60 -4.84
C THR A 19 14.76 6.08 -3.79
N LEU A 20 14.66 5.39 -2.64
CA LEU A 20 13.72 5.73 -1.58
C LEU A 20 14.18 6.91 -0.72
N GLU A 21 15.48 7.00 -0.43
CA GLU A 21 16.07 8.12 0.32
C GLU A 21 15.95 9.45 -0.43
N HIS A 22 15.99 9.42 -1.77
CA HIS A 22 15.69 10.60 -2.59
C HIS A 22 14.27 11.16 -2.36
N GLU A 23 13.33 10.31 -1.94
CA GLU A 23 11.95 10.68 -1.57
C GLU A 23 11.80 10.91 -0.05
N GLY A 24 12.91 10.97 0.70
CA GLY A 24 12.91 11.20 2.15
C GLY A 24 12.48 9.98 2.98
N ILE A 25 12.55 8.76 2.41
CA ILE A 25 12.17 7.52 3.09
C ILE A 25 13.41 6.86 3.68
N HIS A 26 13.40 6.61 4.99
CA HIS A 26 14.51 5.97 5.68
C HIS A 26 14.51 4.46 5.46
N CYS A 27 15.65 3.89 5.07
CA CYS A 27 15.75 2.49 4.67
C CYS A 27 16.50 1.64 5.70
N LEU A 28 15.91 0.50 6.07
CA LEU A 28 16.49 -0.49 6.96
C LEU A 28 16.78 -1.78 6.19
N HIS A 29 18.03 -2.26 6.27
CA HIS A 29 18.42 -3.52 5.65
C HIS A 29 18.09 -4.70 6.57
N ALA A 30 17.29 -5.64 6.08
CA ALA A 30 17.11 -6.96 6.69
C ALA A 30 17.75 -8.04 5.80
N ARG A 31 18.49 -8.96 6.41
CA ARG A 31 19.11 -10.13 5.75
C ARG A 31 18.71 -11.45 6.39
N ASP A 32 17.84 -11.40 7.38
CA ASP A 32 17.39 -12.55 8.14
C ASP A 32 15.88 -12.43 8.30
N ILE A 33 15.18 -13.41 7.76
CA ILE A 33 13.73 -13.48 7.79
C ILE A 33 13.19 -13.67 9.21
N VAL A 34 13.87 -14.44 10.05
CA VAL A 34 13.44 -14.71 11.43
C VAL A 34 13.50 -13.42 12.22
N ARG A 35 14.65 -12.74 12.15
CA ARG A 35 14.83 -11.44 12.80
C ARG A 35 13.85 -10.38 12.29
N LEU A 36 13.53 -10.40 10.99
CA LEU A 36 12.51 -9.52 10.44
C LEU A 36 11.15 -9.80 11.06
N ILE A 37 10.70 -11.06 11.11
CA ILE A 37 9.41 -11.44 11.68
C ILE A 37 9.31 -11.06 13.16
N ASP A 38 10.38 -11.24 13.93
CA ASP A 38 10.40 -10.90 15.36
C ASP A 38 10.26 -9.39 15.58
N GLN A 39 10.87 -8.56 14.72
CA GLN A 39 11.00 -7.11 14.95
C GLN A 39 10.00 -6.26 14.15
N ILE A 40 9.35 -6.80 13.12
CA ILE A 40 8.51 -6.02 12.20
C ILE A 40 7.33 -5.33 12.89
N HIS A 41 6.80 -5.93 13.95
CA HIS A 41 5.69 -5.34 14.73
C HIS A 41 6.14 -4.15 15.60
N GLU A 42 7.42 -4.08 15.96
CA GLU A 42 8.00 -2.96 16.69
C GLU A 42 8.43 -1.85 15.72
N ILE A 43 9.10 -2.23 14.62
CA ILE A 43 9.57 -1.30 13.59
C ILE A 43 8.39 -0.64 12.86
N ARG A 44 7.33 -1.41 12.58
CA ARG A 44 6.11 -0.97 11.86
C ARG A 44 6.45 -0.20 10.57
N PRO A 45 7.12 -0.85 9.61
CA PRO A 45 7.54 -0.17 8.39
C PRO A 45 6.32 0.23 7.54
N ASP A 46 6.40 1.40 6.90
CA ASP A 46 5.42 1.86 5.91
C ASP A 46 5.53 1.10 4.59
N ILE A 47 6.73 0.59 4.29
CA ILE A 47 7.08 -0.13 3.06
C ILE A 47 7.91 -1.34 3.43
N LEU A 48 7.55 -2.50 2.89
CA LEU A 48 8.33 -3.72 2.97
C LEU A 48 8.68 -4.18 1.55
N ILE A 49 9.98 -4.25 1.24
CA ILE A 49 10.47 -4.76 -0.03
C ILE A 49 11.12 -6.13 0.23
N VAL A 50 10.70 -7.16 -0.49
CA VAL A 50 11.25 -8.51 -0.36
C VAL A 50 11.83 -8.96 -1.69
N ARG A 51 13.10 -9.38 -1.71
CA ARG A 51 13.66 -10.08 -2.86
C ARG A 51 13.31 -11.56 -2.79
N GLU A 52 12.42 -12.00 -3.68
CA GLU A 52 11.89 -13.37 -3.71
C GLU A 52 13.00 -14.40 -3.88
N LYS A 53 13.97 -14.13 -4.75
CA LYS A 53 15.09 -15.04 -5.06
C LYS A 53 15.86 -15.50 -3.82
N ASP A 54 15.98 -14.63 -2.82
CA ASP A 54 16.71 -14.92 -1.58
C ASP A 54 15.83 -15.69 -0.58
N TYR A 55 14.50 -15.54 -0.66
CA TYR A 55 13.54 -16.10 0.31
C TYR A 55 12.30 -16.72 -0.35
N PRO A 56 12.43 -17.64 -1.33
CA PRO A 56 11.33 -18.07 -2.20
C PRO A 56 10.17 -18.72 -1.46
N LEU A 57 10.47 -19.45 -0.37
CA LEU A 57 9.44 -20.11 0.46
C LEU A 57 8.79 -19.17 1.48
N HIS A 58 9.44 -18.05 1.81
CA HIS A 58 9.00 -17.16 2.89
C HIS A 58 8.23 -15.94 2.36
N THR A 59 8.32 -15.62 1.07
CA THR A 59 7.60 -14.48 0.48
C THR A 59 6.10 -14.56 0.74
N GLY A 60 5.49 -15.75 0.62
CA GLY A 60 4.08 -15.95 0.95
C GLY A 60 3.76 -15.70 2.43
N LEU A 61 4.62 -16.16 3.34
CA LEU A 61 4.47 -15.93 4.77
C LEU A 61 4.58 -14.45 5.13
N VAL A 62 5.55 -13.73 4.55
CA VAL A 62 5.69 -12.28 4.74
C VAL A 62 4.47 -11.54 4.19
N ALA A 63 3.97 -11.95 3.02
CA ALA A 63 2.78 -11.35 2.44
C ALA A 63 1.53 -11.54 3.31
N ALA A 64 1.36 -12.74 3.88
CA ALA A 64 0.29 -13.02 4.83
C ALA A 64 0.46 -12.21 6.12
N LEU A 65 1.69 -12.08 6.64
CA LEU A 65 1.98 -11.30 7.84
C LEU A 65 1.57 -9.83 7.67
N VAL A 66 1.97 -9.21 6.55
CA VAL A 66 1.59 -7.82 6.24
C VAL A 66 0.08 -7.68 6.10
N HIS A 67 -0.59 -8.63 5.44
CA HIS A 67 -2.02 -8.53 5.14
C HIS A 67 -2.91 -8.77 6.36
N PHE A 68 -2.60 -9.79 7.17
CA PHE A 68 -3.46 -10.22 8.28
C PHE A 68 -3.08 -9.63 9.64
N SER A 69 -1.87 -9.07 9.78
CA SER A 69 -1.49 -8.37 11.02
C SER A 69 -2.12 -6.99 11.09
N SER A 70 -2.91 -6.74 12.13
CA SER A 70 -3.51 -5.43 12.41
C SER A 70 -2.47 -4.31 12.53
N SER A 71 -1.28 -4.62 13.06
CA SER A 71 -0.23 -3.62 13.23
C SER A 71 0.44 -3.21 11.92
N LEU A 72 0.28 -4.00 10.85
CA LEU A 72 0.94 -3.84 9.55
C LEU A 72 -0.03 -3.51 8.41
N GLN A 73 -1.31 -3.27 8.68
CA GLN A 73 -2.30 -2.95 7.65
C GLN A 73 -1.98 -1.72 6.79
N HIS A 74 -1.13 -0.82 7.29
CA HIS A 74 -0.65 0.37 6.58
C HIS A 74 0.61 0.11 5.73
N CYS A 75 1.26 -1.05 5.91
CA CYS A 75 2.51 -1.40 5.25
C CYS A 75 2.24 -1.81 3.80
N ARG A 76 2.95 -1.18 2.87
CA ARG A 76 2.92 -1.55 1.45
C ARG A 76 3.98 -2.59 1.15
N LEU A 77 3.56 -3.72 0.58
CA LEU A 77 4.47 -4.80 0.19
C LEU A 77 4.85 -4.67 -1.29
N LEU A 78 6.15 -4.75 -1.57
CA LEU A 78 6.69 -4.92 -2.92
C LEU A 78 7.57 -6.16 -2.97
N VAL A 79 7.33 -7.02 -3.95
CA VAL A 79 8.16 -8.21 -4.19
C VAL A 79 9.03 -7.97 -5.42
N ILE A 80 10.35 -8.08 -5.26
CA ILE A 80 11.31 -8.15 -6.37
C ILE A 80 11.45 -9.63 -6.74
N GLY A 81 10.75 -10.05 -7.77
CA GLY A 81 10.56 -11.45 -8.12
C GLY A 81 9.51 -11.63 -9.22
N ASN A 82 9.27 -12.89 -9.58
CA ASN A 82 8.32 -13.27 -10.62
C ASN A 82 6.98 -13.75 -10.02
N THR A 83 6.95 -14.07 -8.73
CA THR A 83 5.75 -14.55 -8.07
C THR A 83 5.03 -13.40 -7.37
N SER A 84 3.82 -13.10 -7.82
CA SER A 84 2.92 -12.20 -7.12
C SER A 84 2.22 -12.99 -5.99
N PRO A 85 2.18 -12.48 -4.74
CA PRO A 85 1.46 -13.15 -3.67
C PRO A 85 -0.05 -13.17 -3.97
N PRO A 86 -0.73 -14.32 -3.85
CA PRO A 86 -2.13 -14.46 -4.26
C PRO A 86 -3.14 -13.70 -3.38
N TRP A 87 -2.75 -13.14 -2.23
CA TRP A 87 -3.68 -12.59 -1.23
C TRP A 87 -3.43 -11.13 -0.84
N ASN A 88 -2.53 -10.41 -1.51
CA ASN A 88 -2.16 -9.04 -1.14
C ASN A 88 -2.23 -8.12 -2.37
N PRO A 89 -2.72 -6.86 -2.29
CA PRO A 89 -2.45 -5.82 -3.29
C PRO A 89 -0.95 -5.41 -3.34
N GLY A 90 -0.05 -6.34 -3.03
CA GLY A 90 1.38 -6.12 -3.10
C GLY A 90 1.81 -6.05 -4.57
N ALA A 91 2.60 -5.04 -4.91
CA ALA A 91 3.18 -4.95 -6.24
C ALA A 91 4.28 -6.01 -6.40
N ALA A 92 4.48 -6.48 -7.62
CA ALA A 92 5.60 -7.34 -7.98
C ALA A 92 6.35 -6.76 -9.17
N ILE A 93 7.68 -6.86 -9.17
CA ILE A 93 8.55 -6.45 -10.26
C ILE A 93 9.66 -7.48 -10.47
N SER A 94 9.89 -7.90 -11.71
CA SER A 94 11.00 -8.81 -12.00
C SER A 94 12.35 -8.15 -11.71
N GLU A 95 13.33 -8.94 -11.27
CA GLU A 95 14.65 -8.42 -10.92
C GLU A 95 15.34 -7.73 -12.10
N ASP A 96 15.24 -8.30 -13.31
CA ASP A 96 15.83 -7.72 -14.52
C ASP A 96 15.26 -6.33 -14.83
N ARG A 97 13.93 -6.19 -14.71
CA ARG A 97 13.24 -4.92 -14.92
C ARG A 97 13.60 -3.91 -13.84
N TYR A 98 13.71 -4.37 -12.60
CA TYR A 98 14.09 -3.53 -11.48
C TYR A 98 15.53 -3.00 -11.61
N ARG A 99 16.48 -3.84 -12.06
CA ARG A 99 17.86 -3.43 -12.32
C ARG A 99 17.95 -2.44 -13.48
N ALA A 100 17.15 -2.60 -14.52
CA ALA A 100 17.10 -1.68 -15.66
C ALA A 100 16.50 -0.32 -15.27
N GLU A 101 15.41 -0.32 -14.49
CA GLU A 101 14.73 0.92 -14.09
C GLU A 101 14.31 0.89 -12.60
N PRO A 102 15.23 1.28 -11.69
CA PRO A 102 15.00 1.27 -10.24
C PRO A 102 13.85 2.16 -9.75
N SER A 103 13.63 3.27 -10.45
CA SER A 103 12.61 4.28 -10.13
C SER A 103 11.18 3.76 -10.20
N LEU A 104 10.96 2.62 -10.88
CA LEU A 104 9.64 1.99 -10.98
C LEU A 104 9.05 1.64 -9.62
N ILE A 105 9.87 1.37 -8.60
CA ILE A 105 9.38 1.07 -7.26
C ILE A 105 8.57 2.23 -6.67
N LEU A 106 8.88 3.47 -7.04
CA LEU A 106 8.13 4.64 -6.57
C LEU A 106 6.72 4.68 -7.16
N ALA A 107 6.57 4.27 -8.43
CA ALA A 107 5.27 4.18 -9.06
C ALA A 107 4.48 2.99 -8.50
N LEU A 108 5.13 1.83 -8.33
CA LEU A 108 4.49 0.62 -7.80
C LEU A 108 4.05 0.74 -6.34
N LEU A 109 4.75 1.55 -5.55
CA LEU A 109 4.40 1.86 -4.17
C LEU A 109 3.43 3.06 -4.06
N ASP A 110 2.93 3.60 -5.19
CA ASP A 110 2.09 4.80 -5.26
C ASP A 110 2.69 6.03 -4.54
N LEU A 111 4.02 6.15 -4.55
CA LEU A 111 4.74 7.23 -3.87
C LEU A 111 4.77 8.53 -4.68
N LYS A 112 4.49 8.49 -5.99
CA LYS A 112 4.50 9.68 -6.87
C LYS A 112 3.26 10.59 -6.78
N ARG A 113 2.45 10.51 -5.72
CA ARG A 113 1.33 11.43 -5.48
C ARG A 113 1.37 12.00 -4.07
N GLN A 114 2.24 12.98 -3.85
CA GLN A 114 2.10 13.91 -2.71
C GLN A 114 2.83 15.24 -2.87
N SER A 115 2.95 15.78 -4.09
CA SER A 115 3.26 17.19 -4.32
C SER A 115 2.01 17.96 -4.77
N PHE A 116 0.96 17.98 -3.95
CA PHE A 116 -0.08 19.00 -3.99
C PHE A 116 -0.88 18.94 -2.70
N TYR A 117 -0.53 19.79 -1.72
CA TYR A 117 -1.54 20.30 -0.80
C TYR A 117 -1.70 21.78 -1.12
N PRO A 118 -2.93 22.20 -1.40
CA PRO A 118 -3.62 22.98 -0.40
C PRO A 118 -4.80 22.18 0.16
N SER A 119 -4.93 22.27 1.48
CA SER A 119 -6.14 22.04 2.28
C SER A 119 -7.43 21.79 1.49
N ASP A 120 -7.89 20.54 1.51
CA ASP A 120 -9.30 20.25 1.78
C ASP A 120 -9.43 18.85 2.36
N ARG A 121 -9.97 18.79 3.58
CA ARG A 121 -10.50 17.55 4.14
C ARG A 121 -11.69 17.12 3.29
N SER A 122 -11.43 16.41 2.20
CA SER A 122 -12.43 15.49 1.67
C SER A 122 -12.52 14.33 2.67
N MET A 123 -13.40 14.49 3.64
CA MET A 123 -14.01 13.37 4.35
C MET A 123 -14.35 12.28 3.32
N PRO A 124 -14.23 10.99 3.66
CA PRO A 124 -15.00 10.00 2.92
C PRO A 124 -16.46 10.46 3.01
N GLN A 125 -17.05 10.85 1.88
CA GLN A 125 -18.49 11.09 1.82
C GLN A 125 -19.13 9.78 2.25
N ARG A 126 -19.65 9.77 3.49
CA ARG A 126 -20.63 8.78 3.92
C ARG A 126 -21.66 8.69 2.80
N PRO A 127 -21.98 7.50 2.27
CA PRO A 127 -23.03 7.39 1.27
C PRO A 127 -24.29 8.02 1.85
N ALA A 128 -24.74 9.05 1.15
CA ALA A 128 -25.80 9.93 1.58
C ALA A 128 -27.09 9.14 1.79
N GLY A 129 -27.60 9.15 3.03
CA GLY A 129 -29.00 8.92 3.36
C GLY A 129 -29.53 7.50 3.15
N SER A 130 -30.17 6.96 4.18
CA SER A 130 -30.96 5.73 4.07
C SER A 130 -32.00 5.85 2.93
N LEU A 131 -32.11 4.83 2.08
CA LEU A 131 -33.05 4.76 0.94
C LEU A 131 -34.50 5.09 1.34
N LEU A 132 -34.85 4.86 2.61
CA LEU A 132 -36.16 5.22 3.17
C LEU A 132 -36.40 6.73 3.19
N VAL A 133 -35.39 7.53 3.51
CA VAL A 133 -35.48 9.01 3.54
C VAL A 133 -35.59 9.57 2.12
N ALA A 134 -34.84 9.00 1.16
CA ALA A 134 -34.95 9.38 -0.23
C ALA A 134 -36.34 9.05 -0.83
N LYS A 135 -36.94 7.92 -0.43
CA LYS A 135 -38.28 7.53 -0.85
C LYS A 135 -39.36 8.43 -0.22
N ALA A 136 -39.24 8.75 1.06
CA ALA A 136 -40.17 9.65 1.75
C ALA A 136 -40.20 11.05 1.11
N ASN A 137 -39.04 11.60 0.76
CA ASN A 137 -38.95 12.92 0.12
C ASN A 137 -39.54 12.95 -1.30
N ARG A 138 -39.44 11.84 -2.06
CA ARG A 138 -40.12 11.74 -3.37
C ARG A 138 -41.64 11.70 -3.25
N ILE A 139 -42.16 11.02 -2.23
CA ILE A 139 -43.61 10.93 -2.00
C ILE A 139 -44.13 12.30 -1.56
N ALA A 140 -43.45 12.96 -0.62
CA ALA A 140 -43.82 14.30 -0.15
C ALA A 140 -43.83 15.35 -1.28
N LYS A 141 -42.86 15.28 -2.20
CA LYS A 141 -42.80 16.19 -3.35
C LYS A 141 -43.96 15.96 -4.34
N ARG A 142 -44.32 14.70 -4.63
CA ARG A 142 -45.47 14.37 -5.49
C ARG A 142 -46.81 14.83 -4.89
N THR A 143 -46.98 14.78 -3.58
CA THR A 143 -48.19 15.28 -2.91
C THR A 143 -48.27 16.81 -2.91
N ALA A 144 -47.13 17.51 -2.87
CA ALA A 144 -47.10 18.97 -2.94
C ALA A 144 -47.43 19.48 -4.35
N ASP A 145 -46.91 18.82 -5.39
CA ASP A 145 -47.15 19.21 -6.79
C ASP A 145 -48.62 18.98 -7.21
N ASN A 146 -49.29 17.98 -6.65
CA ASN A 146 -50.72 17.71 -6.92
C ASN A 146 -51.68 18.70 -6.24
N ASN A 147 -51.25 19.43 -5.20
CA ASN A 147 -52.09 20.42 -4.52
C ASN A 147 -52.01 21.82 -5.14
N ASN A 148 -51.04 22.08 -6.03
CA ASN A 148 -50.87 23.36 -6.72
C ASN A 148 -51.59 23.45 -8.07
N ASN A 149 -52.34 22.42 -8.47
CA ASN A 149 -53.08 22.34 -9.73
C ASN A 149 -54.61 22.19 -9.52
N ARG A 150 -55.14 22.75 -8.43
CA ARG A 150 -56.58 22.92 -8.20
C ARG A 150 -56.92 24.36 -7.89
#